data_AF-A0A962WZ87-F1
#
_entry.id   AF-A0A962WZ87-F1
#
_cell.length_a   1.000
_cell.length_b   1.000
_cell.length_c   1.000
_cell.angle_alpha   90.00
_cell.angle_beta   90.00
_cell.angle_gamma   90.00
#
_symmetry.space_group_name_H-M   'P 1'
#
loop_
_entity.id
_entity.type
_entity.pdbx_description
1 polymer ?
#
loop_
_entity_poly.entity_id
_entity_poly.type
_entity_poly.pdbx_seq_one_letter_code
_entity_poly.pdbx_strand_id
1 'polypeptide(L)'
;LMSDIDHLNSLRTQFVHLFIEDQGQSQDYGLYTHVEYVGDEYLANRAYPADSPIYKTVNFTFNRLEDRLQINADGSPVDEDLFERNLEIKSGEDHRLLIEMLDALNDPDANPATVLDTYFNENNVVTWLAVNILLGNANTVFENYYLYNPLGSKKFYILPWDYDGAFKTENNPDDYSGQEAIRRRMEYGVSKWWDSVLIRTWLQQTGSYEKLVARVKELNAGKLNEATINGLVESYRPVIQPILMSQPDLQYMLGTSDEDKLVEWLAETGEMAGRVQTNHDNFINDPGWPMAFALYSATPGAGTVEFSWAPSFDFQGDTISYTLDVSNDPAFSSVVATVKDIPNTPVKTAGAAASINASIDSSVLTTGTWYWRVIASDSANPQEHWRPAYSRIAVDGEYYYGAAAFDMP
;
A
#
# COMPACT_ATOMS: atom_id res chain seq x y z
N LEU A 1 15.23 14.72 5.34
CA LEU A 1 15.22 13.26 5.64
C LEU A 1 15.32 12.43 4.35
N MET A 2 14.24 12.29 3.57
CA MET A 2 14.25 11.40 2.39
C MET A 2 15.13 11.89 1.23
N SER A 3 15.38 13.19 1.12
CA SER A 3 16.29 13.78 0.11
C SER A 3 17.74 13.28 0.20
N ASP A 4 18.15 12.75 1.35
CA ASP A 4 19.52 12.30 1.60
C ASP A 4 19.65 10.76 1.46
N ILE A 5 18.60 10.10 0.98
CA ILE A 5 18.55 8.65 0.74
C ILE A 5 18.84 8.38 -0.73
N ASP A 6 19.88 7.60 -0.99
CA ASP A 6 20.25 7.20 -2.35
C ASP A 6 19.09 6.48 -3.05
N HIS A 7 18.93 6.75 -4.35
CA HIS A 7 17.88 6.18 -5.20
C HIS A 7 16.44 6.57 -4.83
N LEU A 8 16.24 7.53 -3.92
CA LEU A 8 14.92 8.09 -3.62
C LEU A 8 14.92 9.61 -3.82
N ASN A 9 14.51 10.02 -5.01
CA ASN A 9 14.23 11.43 -5.26
C ASN A 9 13.06 11.87 -4.38
N SER A 10 13.22 12.99 -3.68
CA SER A 10 12.21 13.56 -2.78
C SER A 10 11.99 15.04 -3.11
N LEU A 11 10.95 15.60 -2.51
CA LEU A 11 10.61 17.02 -2.58
C LEU A 11 11.42 17.79 -1.55
N ARG A 12 11.74 19.04 -1.87
CA ARG A 12 12.29 20.00 -0.90
C ARG A 12 11.16 20.51 0.00
N THR A 13 11.42 20.64 1.28
CA THR A 13 10.47 21.20 2.25
C THR A 13 11.17 22.15 3.21
N GLN A 14 10.42 23.10 3.76
CA GLN A 14 10.86 23.97 4.85
C GLN A 14 9.66 24.41 5.68
N PHE A 15 9.89 24.69 6.96
CA PHE A 15 8.89 25.35 7.80
C PHE A 15 8.88 26.86 7.53
N VAL A 16 7.69 27.45 7.49
CA VAL A 16 7.49 28.89 7.35
C VAL A 16 6.50 29.39 8.39
N HIS A 17 6.74 30.58 8.93
CA HIS A 17 5.76 31.33 9.72
C HIS A 17 5.03 32.27 8.76
N LEU A 18 3.77 31.98 8.47
CA LEU A 18 3.02 32.67 7.42
C LEU A 18 2.33 33.92 7.97
N PHE A 19 2.61 35.06 7.35
CA PHE A 19 1.88 36.31 7.55
C PHE A 19 1.23 36.72 6.24
N ILE A 20 -0.05 37.07 6.27
CA ILE A 20 -0.76 37.62 5.10
C ILE A 20 -1.14 39.06 5.41
N GLU A 21 -0.75 39.96 4.51
CA GLU A 21 -1.13 41.37 4.58
C GLU A 21 -2.34 41.63 3.68
N ASP A 22 -3.44 42.09 4.26
CA ASP A 22 -4.60 42.61 3.54
C ASP A 22 -4.92 44.03 4.02
N GLN A 23 -5.08 44.96 3.08
CA GLN A 23 -5.42 46.37 3.37
C GLN A 23 -4.51 47.05 4.42
N GLY A 24 -3.22 46.69 4.46
CA GLY A 24 -2.25 47.24 5.41
C GLY A 24 -2.33 46.65 6.83
N GLN A 25 -3.09 45.58 7.03
CA GLN A 25 -3.10 44.78 8.25
C GLN A 25 -2.40 43.45 7.98
N SER A 26 -1.29 43.22 8.66
CA SER A 26 -0.60 41.93 8.67
C SER A 26 -1.24 41.03 9.72
N GLN A 27 -1.70 39.85 9.28
CA GLN A 27 -2.28 38.83 10.15
C GLN A 27 -1.35 37.61 10.19
N ASP A 28 -1.14 37.10 11.39
CA ASP A 28 -0.43 35.85 11.64
C ASP A 28 -1.35 34.66 11.31
N TYR A 29 -0.92 33.81 10.38
CA TYR A 29 -1.63 32.59 10.00
C TYR A 29 -1.03 31.33 10.64
N GLY A 30 0.12 31.46 11.32
CA GLY A 30 0.77 30.38 12.05
C GLY A 30 1.84 29.63 11.27
N LEU A 31 2.11 28.40 11.71
CA LEU A 31 3.14 27.51 11.17
C LEU A 31 2.63 26.74 9.96
N TYR A 32 3.38 26.79 8.85
CA TYR A 32 3.12 26.00 7.66
C TYR A 32 4.35 25.22 7.23
N THR A 33 4.12 24.13 6.50
CA THR A 33 5.16 23.47 5.71
C THR A 33 5.06 23.97 4.27
N HIS A 34 6.09 24.65 3.79
CA HIS A 34 6.23 24.99 2.38
C HIS A 34 6.87 23.80 1.66
N VAL A 35 6.11 23.19 0.75
CA VAL A 35 6.51 22.01 -0.01
C VAL A 35 6.76 22.40 -1.46
N GLU A 36 7.85 21.89 -2.04
CA GLU A 36 8.16 22.05 -3.47
C GLU A 36 7.01 21.54 -4.34
N TYR A 37 6.54 22.38 -5.26
CA TYR A 37 5.53 21.99 -6.24
C TYR A 37 6.12 20.98 -7.24
N VAL A 38 5.36 19.93 -7.54
CA VAL A 38 5.75 18.90 -8.52
C VAL A 38 5.04 19.18 -9.83
N GLY A 39 5.83 19.57 -10.83
CA GLY A 39 5.42 19.93 -12.19
C GLY A 39 6.67 20.32 -12.98
N ASP A 40 6.55 21.24 -13.93
CA ASP A 40 7.67 21.66 -14.78
C ASP A 40 8.83 22.28 -13.97
N GLU A 41 8.53 23.02 -12.89
CA GLU A 41 9.56 23.60 -12.00
C GLU A 41 10.37 22.53 -11.28
N TYR A 42 9.75 21.40 -10.91
CA TYR A 42 10.44 20.28 -10.28
C TYR A 42 11.51 19.70 -11.20
N LEU A 43 11.17 19.56 -12.48
CA LEU A 43 12.08 19.10 -13.54
C LEU A 43 13.20 20.10 -13.75
N ALA A 44 12.87 21.38 -13.92
CA ALA A 44 13.82 22.46 -14.15
C ALA A 44 14.84 22.59 -12.99
N ASN A 45 14.37 22.53 -11.74
CA ASN A 45 15.20 22.60 -10.53
C ASN A 45 16.23 21.47 -10.40
N ARG A 46 16.05 20.39 -11.15
CA ARG A 46 16.93 19.20 -11.18
C ARG A 46 17.65 19.04 -12.52
N ALA A 47 17.47 19.98 -13.45
CA ALA A 47 17.94 19.87 -14.83
C ALA A 47 17.51 18.57 -15.52
N TYR A 48 16.30 18.09 -15.19
CA TYR A 48 15.67 16.97 -15.89
C TYR A 48 15.08 17.45 -17.22
N PRO A 49 14.90 16.55 -18.21
CA PRO A 49 14.27 16.93 -19.46
C PRO A 49 12.89 17.53 -19.20
N ALA A 50 12.62 18.70 -19.78
CA ALA A 50 11.29 19.30 -19.81
C ALA A 50 10.29 18.33 -20.47
N ASP A 51 9.00 18.49 -20.17
CA ASP A 51 7.90 17.66 -20.67
C ASP A 51 8.00 16.16 -20.29
N SER A 52 8.87 15.80 -19.34
CA SER A 52 8.91 14.44 -18.79
C SER A 52 7.64 14.14 -18.01
N PRO A 53 6.92 13.04 -18.33
CA PRO A 53 5.68 12.74 -17.63
C PRO A 53 5.85 12.58 -16.11
N ILE A 54 5.03 13.31 -15.36
CA ILE A 54 4.85 13.11 -13.92
C ILE A 54 3.36 12.96 -13.62
N TYR A 55 3.01 11.95 -12.85
CA TYR A 55 1.64 11.68 -12.42
C TYR A 55 1.57 11.66 -10.89
N LYS A 56 0.61 12.36 -10.29
CA LYS A 56 0.26 12.14 -8.88
C LYS A 56 -0.75 11.01 -8.79
N THR A 57 -0.50 10.03 -7.94
CA THR A 57 -1.45 8.93 -7.75
C THR A 57 -2.62 9.35 -6.88
N VAL A 58 -3.83 8.98 -7.30
CA VAL A 58 -5.09 9.24 -6.59
C VAL A 58 -5.77 7.92 -6.20
N ASN A 59 -5.91 7.01 -7.16
CA ASN A 59 -6.48 5.68 -6.94
C ASN A 59 -5.82 4.68 -7.90
N PHE A 60 -4.53 4.42 -7.68
CA PHE A 60 -3.71 3.73 -8.67
C PHE A 60 -2.85 2.62 -8.05
N THR A 61 -3.09 1.40 -8.51
CA THR A 61 -2.42 0.17 -8.08
C THR A 61 -1.70 -0.54 -9.24
N PHE A 62 -1.31 0.21 -10.28
CA PHE A 62 -0.69 -0.32 -11.50
C PHE A 62 -1.56 -1.30 -12.31
N ASN A 63 -2.87 -1.35 -12.03
CA ASN A 63 -3.83 -2.01 -12.89
C ASN A 63 -4.00 -1.21 -14.19
N ARG A 64 -4.25 -1.91 -15.30
CA ARG A 64 -4.36 -1.27 -16.63
C ARG A 64 -5.53 -0.30 -16.75
N LEU A 65 -6.67 -0.59 -16.09
CA LEU A 65 -7.87 0.25 -16.07
C LEU A 65 -8.27 0.76 -17.47
N GLU A 66 -8.47 -0.17 -18.42
CA GLU A 66 -8.73 0.15 -19.84
C GLU A 66 -9.93 1.07 -20.08
N ASP A 67 -10.88 1.10 -19.14
CA ASP A 67 -12.07 1.97 -19.17
C ASP A 67 -11.80 3.39 -18.67
N ARG A 68 -10.67 3.64 -17.99
CA ARG A 68 -10.35 4.93 -17.33
C ARG A 68 -9.07 5.57 -17.83
N LEU A 69 -8.05 4.77 -18.12
CA LEU A 69 -6.75 5.23 -18.63
C LEU A 69 -6.71 5.06 -20.14
N GLN A 70 -7.59 5.79 -20.83
CA GLN A 70 -7.71 5.80 -22.28
C GLN A 70 -6.99 6.99 -22.88
N ILE A 71 -6.22 6.74 -23.94
CA ILE A 71 -5.53 7.77 -24.72
C ILE A 71 -5.96 7.69 -26.17
N ASN A 72 -5.88 8.82 -26.87
CA ASN A 72 -6.12 8.90 -28.30
C ASN A 72 -4.85 8.48 -29.09
N ALA A 73 -4.82 8.69 -30.41
CA ALA A 73 -3.66 8.36 -31.25
C ALA A 73 -2.43 9.27 -31.07
N ASP A 74 -2.61 10.50 -30.58
CA ASP A 74 -1.52 11.45 -30.29
C ASP A 74 -0.87 11.22 -28.92
N GLY A 75 -1.54 10.50 -28.03
CA GLY A 75 -1.04 10.11 -26.72
C GLY A 75 -1.67 10.86 -25.55
N SER A 76 -2.55 11.83 -25.83
CA SER A 76 -3.30 12.56 -24.81
C SER A 76 -4.51 11.75 -24.31
N PRO A 77 -5.00 12.01 -23.07
CA PRO A 77 -6.19 11.36 -22.53
C PRO A 77 -7.42 11.61 -23.40
N VAL A 78 -8.27 10.59 -23.56
CA VAL A 78 -9.58 10.75 -24.23
C VAL A 78 -10.55 11.55 -23.36
N ASP A 79 -10.51 11.29 -22.04
CA ASP A 79 -11.26 11.98 -21.00
C ASP A 79 -10.29 12.27 -19.84
N GLU A 80 -9.82 13.52 -19.77
CA GLU A 80 -8.81 13.96 -18.80
C GLU A 80 -9.35 13.86 -17.36
N ASP A 81 -10.59 14.33 -17.11
CA ASP A 81 -11.23 14.25 -15.79
C ASP A 81 -11.31 12.79 -15.29
N LEU A 82 -11.64 11.83 -16.17
CA LEU A 82 -11.68 10.41 -15.82
C LEU A 82 -10.29 9.82 -15.59
N PHE A 83 -9.32 10.21 -16.41
CA PHE A 83 -7.92 9.80 -16.26
C PHE A 83 -7.35 10.27 -14.92
N GLU A 84 -7.54 11.55 -14.60
CA GLU A 84 -6.99 12.20 -13.40
C GLU A 84 -7.63 11.74 -12.09
N ARG A 85 -8.81 11.11 -12.12
CA ARG A 85 -9.36 10.39 -10.95
C ARG A 85 -8.50 9.22 -10.49
N ASN A 86 -7.54 8.79 -11.28
CA ASN A 86 -6.60 7.71 -10.95
C ASN A 86 -5.16 8.23 -10.93
N LEU A 87 -4.79 9.02 -11.95
CA LEU A 87 -3.45 9.61 -12.13
C LEU A 87 -3.57 11.07 -12.58
N GLU A 88 -3.43 12.01 -11.65
CA GLU A 88 -3.45 13.45 -11.97
C GLU A 88 -2.15 13.84 -12.71
N ILE A 89 -2.26 14.48 -13.86
CA ILE A 89 -1.14 14.81 -14.74
C ILE A 89 -0.49 16.09 -14.21
N LYS A 90 0.79 16.00 -13.84
CA LYS A 90 1.57 17.14 -13.33
C LYS A 90 2.51 17.74 -14.36
N SER A 91 2.90 16.96 -15.36
CA SER A 91 3.73 17.37 -16.50
C SER A 91 3.67 16.28 -17.58
N GLY A 92 3.99 16.66 -18.82
CA GLY A 92 4.03 15.79 -20.01
C GLY A 92 2.68 15.60 -20.70
N GLU A 93 2.69 15.52 -22.04
CA GLU A 93 1.48 15.43 -22.88
C GLU A 93 1.28 14.06 -23.57
N ASP A 94 2.34 13.25 -23.65
CA ASP A 94 2.32 11.93 -24.32
C ASP A 94 2.40 10.80 -23.29
N HIS A 95 1.27 10.12 -23.11
CA HIS A 95 1.12 9.04 -22.12
C HIS A 95 1.20 7.64 -22.75
N ARG A 96 1.62 7.50 -24.02
CA ARG A 96 1.71 6.19 -24.68
C ARG A 96 2.63 5.21 -23.97
N LEU A 97 3.75 5.69 -23.41
CA LEU A 97 4.67 4.84 -22.66
C LEU A 97 4.10 4.37 -21.32
N LEU A 98 3.25 5.17 -20.66
CA LEU A 98 2.50 4.74 -19.48
C LEU A 98 1.56 3.57 -19.85
N ILE A 99 0.83 3.71 -20.95
CA ILE A 99 -0.06 2.66 -21.45
C ILE A 99 0.71 1.40 -21.85
N GLU A 100 1.81 1.55 -22.59
CA GLU A 100 2.71 0.44 -22.96
C GLU A 100 3.20 -0.33 -21.73
N MET A 101 3.65 0.39 -20.70
CA MET A 101 4.10 -0.20 -19.44
C MET A 101 2.97 -0.94 -18.73
N LEU A 102 1.77 -0.34 -18.64
CA LEU A 102 0.62 -0.95 -17.97
C LEU A 102 0.16 -2.21 -18.71
N ASP A 103 0.11 -2.19 -20.04
CA ASP A 103 -0.23 -3.36 -20.85
C ASP A 103 0.77 -4.49 -20.60
N ALA A 104 2.07 -4.20 -20.66
CA ALA A 104 3.13 -5.19 -20.45
C ALA A 104 3.13 -5.76 -19.02
N LEU A 105 2.85 -4.93 -18.01
CA LEU A 105 2.81 -5.34 -16.60
C LEU A 105 1.57 -6.19 -16.26
N ASN A 106 0.47 -6.02 -17.01
CA ASN A 106 -0.79 -6.74 -16.79
C ASN A 106 -1.00 -7.91 -17.77
N ASP A 107 -0.08 -8.15 -18.71
CA ASP A 107 -0.14 -9.27 -19.66
C ASP A 107 0.19 -10.61 -18.95
N PRO A 108 -0.76 -11.58 -18.87
CA PRO A 108 -0.56 -12.86 -18.20
C PRO A 108 0.44 -13.80 -18.89
N ASP A 109 0.86 -13.47 -20.11
CA ASP A 109 1.82 -14.23 -20.92
C ASP A 109 3.21 -13.55 -20.99
N ALA A 110 3.34 -12.32 -20.50
CA ALA A 110 4.62 -11.61 -20.46
C ALA A 110 5.59 -12.22 -19.43
N ASN A 111 6.90 -12.06 -19.66
CA ASN A 111 7.93 -12.44 -18.70
C ASN A 111 8.10 -11.34 -17.64
N PRO A 112 7.76 -11.59 -16.36
CA PRO A 112 7.75 -10.55 -15.33
C PRO A 112 9.10 -9.86 -15.12
N ALA A 113 10.19 -10.62 -15.06
CA ALA A 113 11.53 -10.08 -14.87
C ALA A 113 11.94 -9.13 -16.01
N THR A 114 11.58 -9.47 -17.24
CA THR A 114 11.86 -8.63 -18.42
C THR A 114 11.05 -7.34 -18.38
N VAL A 115 9.78 -7.40 -17.99
CA VAL A 115 8.92 -6.21 -17.86
C VAL A 115 9.44 -5.28 -16.77
N LEU A 116 9.76 -5.82 -15.59
CA LEU A 116 10.33 -5.05 -14.48
C LEU A 116 11.65 -4.37 -14.88
N ASP A 117 12.56 -5.11 -15.53
CA ASP A 117 13.83 -4.55 -16.02
C ASP A 117 13.68 -3.63 -17.24
N THR A 118 12.55 -3.65 -17.94
CA THR A 118 12.32 -2.66 -19.01
C THR A 118 11.81 -1.35 -18.44
N TYR A 119 10.81 -1.42 -17.55
CA TYR A 119 10.02 -0.25 -17.19
C TYR A 119 10.30 0.32 -15.80
N PHE A 120 11.02 -0.35 -14.91
CA PHE A 120 11.20 0.15 -13.54
C PHE A 120 12.66 0.20 -13.10
N ASN A 121 13.01 1.23 -12.34
CA ASN A 121 14.30 1.26 -11.65
C ASN A 121 14.20 0.49 -10.33
N GLU A 122 14.78 -0.71 -10.27
CA GLU A 122 14.68 -1.59 -9.09
C GLU A 122 15.18 -0.92 -7.81
N ASN A 123 16.33 -0.23 -7.86
CA ASN A 123 16.89 0.45 -6.69
C ASN A 123 15.94 1.50 -6.12
N ASN A 124 15.20 2.20 -6.98
CA ASN A 124 14.21 3.17 -6.54
C ASN A 124 12.97 2.50 -5.93
N VAL A 125 12.43 1.46 -6.57
CA VAL A 125 11.27 0.70 -6.04
C VAL A 125 11.58 0.10 -4.66
N VAL A 126 12.70 -0.61 -4.53
CA VAL A 126 13.09 -1.24 -3.26
C VAL A 126 13.38 -0.22 -2.16
N THR A 127 13.96 0.93 -2.52
CA THR A 127 14.21 2.00 -1.55
C THR A 127 12.92 2.64 -1.07
N TRP A 128 11.98 2.92 -1.97
CA TRP A 128 10.67 3.49 -1.59
C TRP A 128 9.89 2.54 -0.67
N LEU A 129 9.86 1.24 -0.97
CA LEU A 129 9.27 0.23 -0.08
C LEU A 129 9.94 0.21 1.30
N ALA A 130 11.27 0.16 1.34
CA ALA A 130 12.02 0.12 2.59
C ALA A 130 11.79 1.37 3.46
N VAL A 131 11.69 2.56 2.85
CA VAL A 131 11.34 3.80 3.57
C VAL A 131 9.93 3.72 4.14
N ASN A 132 8.95 3.23 3.40
CA ASN A 132 7.57 3.14 3.91
C ASN A 132 7.40 2.11 5.03
N ILE A 133 8.17 1.01 4.98
CA ILE A 133 8.24 0.05 6.09
C ILE A 133 8.78 0.76 7.33
N LEU A 134 9.96 1.40 7.23
CA LEU A 134 10.61 2.03 8.37
C LEU A 134 9.80 3.19 8.96
N LEU A 135 9.19 4.01 8.11
CA LEU A 135 8.36 5.13 8.54
C LEU A 135 6.92 4.72 8.90
N GLY A 136 6.53 3.46 8.69
CA GLY A 136 5.18 2.97 8.98
C GLY A 136 4.08 3.72 8.22
N ASN A 137 4.33 4.09 6.96
CA ASN A 137 3.34 4.79 6.14
C ASN A 137 2.39 3.78 5.47
N ALA A 138 1.19 3.61 6.06
CA ALA A 138 0.20 2.65 5.59
C ALA A 138 -0.52 3.09 4.31
N ASN A 139 -0.56 4.39 3.99
CA ASN A 139 -1.41 4.94 2.93
C ASN A 139 -0.70 5.05 1.58
N THR A 140 0.14 4.06 1.25
CA THR A 140 0.99 4.06 0.04
C THR A 140 0.61 2.98 -0.96
N VAL A 141 -0.56 2.35 -0.78
CA VAL A 141 -1.03 1.27 -1.65
C VAL A 141 -1.54 1.82 -2.98
N PHE A 142 -2.32 2.90 -2.94
CA PHE A 142 -2.97 3.49 -4.11
C PHE A 142 -2.76 5.01 -4.27
N GLU A 143 -2.18 5.67 -3.26
CA GLU A 143 -1.92 7.11 -3.24
C GLU A 143 -0.60 7.45 -2.52
N ASN A 144 -0.33 8.75 -2.31
CA ASN A 144 0.84 9.27 -1.59
C ASN A 144 2.20 9.00 -2.25
N TYR A 145 2.21 8.95 -3.59
CA TYR A 145 3.41 9.05 -4.39
C TYR A 145 3.15 9.74 -5.73
N TYR A 146 4.23 10.18 -6.37
CA TYR A 146 4.22 10.49 -7.79
C TYR A 146 4.92 9.38 -8.57
N LEU A 147 4.50 9.20 -9.81
CA LEU A 147 5.15 8.38 -10.80
C LEU A 147 5.84 9.31 -11.81
N TYR A 148 7.16 9.17 -11.95
CA TYR A 148 7.98 9.97 -12.86
C TYR A 148 8.59 9.10 -13.96
N ASN A 149 8.45 9.54 -15.21
CA ASN A 149 9.10 8.94 -16.35
C ASN A 149 9.97 9.98 -17.08
N PRO A 150 11.30 9.88 -17.04
CA PRO A 150 12.18 10.79 -17.77
C PRO A 150 12.01 10.61 -19.28
N LEU A 151 11.90 11.72 -20.04
CA LEU A 151 11.91 11.63 -21.50
C LEU A 151 13.14 10.89 -22.03
N GLY A 152 12.92 10.05 -23.04
CA GLY A 152 13.96 9.22 -23.64
C GLY A 152 14.31 7.97 -22.83
N SER A 153 13.65 7.72 -21.69
CA SER A 153 13.80 6.51 -20.89
C SER A 153 12.49 5.73 -20.84
N LYS A 154 12.57 4.39 -20.91
CA LYS A 154 11.42 3.53 -20.60
C LYS A 154 11.16 3.38 -19.10
N LYS A 155 12.08 3.85 -18.26
CA LYS A 155 12.05 3.63 -16.81
C LYS A 155 11.13 4.62 -16.12
N PHE A 156 10.35 4.09 -15.20
CA PHE A 156 9.51 4.78 -14.24
C PHE A 156 10.16 4.76 -12.85
N TYR A 157 9.93 5.83 -12.11
CA TYR A 157 10.44 6.07 -10.76
C TYR A 157 9.29 6.52 -9.86
N ILE A 158 9.31 6.06 -8.62
CA ILE A 158 8.39 6.45 -7.56
C ILE A 158 9.02 7.57 -6.74
N LEU A 159 8.25 8.62 -6.48
CA LEU A 159 8.60 9.78 -5.67
C LEU A 159 7.63 9.86 -4.47
N PRO A 160 8.10 10.02 -3.23
CA PRO A 160 7.23 10.11 -2.06
C PRO A 160 6.42 11.42 -2.08
N TRP A 161 5.15 11.36 -1.67
CA TRP A 161 4.26 12.52 -1.50
C TRP A 161 3.39 12.34 -0.27
N ASP A 162 3.08 13.41 0.46
CA ASP A 162 2.10 13.39 1.56
C ASP A 162 2.41 12.36 2.67
N TYR A 163 3.51 12.59 3.38
CA TYR A 163 4.02 11.72 4.45
C TYR A 163 3.65 12.25 5.85
N ASP A 164 2.60 13.06 5.96
CA ASP A 164 2.06 13.53 7.22
C ASP A 164 1.47 12.37 8.07
N GLY A 165 0.93 11.34 7.40
CA GLY A 165 0.47 10.09 8.01
C GLY A 165 1.59 9.08 8.34
N ALA A 166 2.86 9.44 8.16
CA ALA A 166 4.01 8.59 8.48
C ALA A 166 4.39 8.66 9.98
N PHE A 167 5.51 8.01 10.34
CA PHE A 167 5.98 7.82 11.72
C PHE A 167 4.94 7.15 12.63
N LYS A 168 4.25 6.14 12.11
CA LYS A 168 3.33 5.29 12.86
C LYS A 168 3.95 3.92 13.10
N THR A 169 3.52 3.25 14.16
CA THR A 169 3.91 1.87 14.41
C THR A 169 3.00 0.94 13.60
N GLU A 170 3.60 0.00 12.88
CA GLU A 170 2.89 -1.14 12.33
C GLU A 170 2.64 -2.17 13.45
N ASN A 171 1.49 -2.06 14.09
CA ASN A 171 1.09 -2.92 15.21
C ASN A 171 0.81 -4.35 14.76
N ASN A 172 1.06 -5.32 15.65
CA ASN A 172 0.77 -6.72 15.38
C ASN A 172 -0.76 -6.92 15.28
N PRO A 173 -1.29 -7.62 14.26
CA PRO A 173 -2.72 -7.92 14.17
C PRO A 173 -3.30 -8.63 15.39
N ASP A 174 -2.47 -9.35 16.15
CA ASP A 174 -2.88 -10.05 17.38
C ASP A 174 -3.10 -9.12 18.59
N ASP A 175 -2.72 -7.84 18.48
CA ASP A 175 -3.07 -6.80 19.46
C ASP A 175 -4.55 -6.38 19.35
N TYR A 176 -5.24 -6.84 18.31
CA TYR A 176 -6.64 -6.51 18.01
C TYR A 176 -7.55 -7.74 18.19
N SER A 177 -8.86 -7.53 18.14
CA SER A 177 -9.85 -8.62 18.21
C SER A 177 -10.96 -8.47 17.17
N GLY A 178 -11.68 -9.56 16.93
CA GLY A 178 -12.83 -9.58 16.01
C GLY A 178 -12.44 -9.16 14.58
N GLN A 179 -13.32 -8.41 13.93
CA GLN A 179 -13.15 -7.98 12.54
C GLN A 179 -11.94 -7.07 12.32
N GLU A 180 -11.54 -6.28 13.32
CA GLU A 180 -10.34 -5.44 13.20
C GLU A 180 -9.06 -6.27 13.15
N ALA A 181 -8.97 -7.37 13.92
CA ALA A 181 -7.84 -8.30 13.82
C ALA A 181 -7.74 -8.94 12.43
N ILE A 182 -8.88 -9.36 11.87
CA ILE A 182 -8.94 -9.91 10.51
C ILE A 182 -8.49 -8.87 9.48
N ARG A 183 -9.02 -7.64 9.58
CA ARG A 183 -8.65 -6.53 8.70
C ARG A 183 -7.15 -6.23 8.74
N ARG A 184 -6.59 -6.06 9.95
CA ARG A 184 -5.16 -5.81 10.15
C ARG A 184 -4.31 -6.94 9.59
N ARG A 185 -4.74 -8.19 9.78
CA ARG A 185 -4.03 -9.36 9.26
C ARG A 185 -4.00 -9.40 7.74
N MET A 186 -5.06 -8.97 7.04
CA MET A 186 -5.02 -8.90 5.56
C MET A 186 -3.94 -7.93 5.04
N GLU A 187 -3.71 -6.84 5.77
CA GLU A 187 -2.86 -5.70 5.35
C GLU A 187 -1.48 -5.68 6.03
N TYR A 188 -1.18 -6.61 6.94
CA TYR A 188 0.07 -6.56 7.72
C TYR A 188 1.32 -6.84 6.87
N GLY A 189 2.38 -6.08 7.14
CA GLY A 189 3.67 -6.22 6.46
C GLY A 189 3.55 -5.89 4.97
N VAL A 190 4.31 -6.59 4.12
CA VAL A 190 4.30 -6.33 2.67
C VAL A 190 2.97 -6.67 1.99
N SER A 191 2.05 -7.36 2.68
CA SER A 191 0.72 -7.72 2.18
C SER A 191 -0.15 -6.49 1.86
N LYS A 192 0.06 -5.33 2.50
CA LYS A 192 -0.69 -4.11 2.15
C LYS A 192 -0.51 -3.70 0.68
N TRP A 193 0.67 -3.96 0.10
CA TRP A 193 0.94 -3.63 -1.31
C TRP A 193 0.56 -4.73 -2.28
N TRP A 194 -0.08 -5.81 -1.83
CA TRP A 194 -0.34 -6.96 -2.68
C TRP A 194 -1.32 -6.67 -3.82
N ASP A 195 -2.19 -5.66 -3.66
CA ASP A 195 -3.07 -5.19 -4.72
C ASP A 195 -2.32 -4.39 -5.81
N SER A 196 -1.14 -3.85 -5.49
CA SER A 196 -0.28 -3.20 -6.48
C SER A 196 0.36 -4.23 -7.41
N VAL A 197 -0.02 -4.19 -8.69
CA VAL A 197 0.48 -5.14 -9.70
C VAL A 197 2.01 -5.06 -9.80
N LEU A 198 2.59 -3.86 -9.72
CA LEU A 198 4.04 -3.67 -9.73
C LEU A 198 4.69 -4.36 -8.52
N ILE A 199 4.24 -4.02 -7.32
CA ILE A 199 4.91 -4.45 -6.09
C ILE A 199 4.75 -5.96 -5.89
N ARG A 200 3.55 -6.50 -6.11
CA ARG A 200 3.30 -7.94 -6.09
C ARG A 200 4.20 -8.67 -7.10
N THR A 201 4.22 -8.21 -8.34
CA THR A 201 5.02 -8.83 -9.41
C THR A 201 6.52 -8.79 -9.08
N TRP A 202 7.02 -7.68 -8.53
CA TRP A 202 8.41 -7.55 -8.11
C TRP A 202 8.76 -8.45 -6.92
N LEU A 203 7.93 -8.47 -5.87
CA LEU A 203 8.13 -9.29 -4.68
C LEU A 203 8.15 -10.80 -5.00
N GLN A 204 7.41 -11.23 -6.02
CA GLN A 204 7.39 -12.61 -6.49
C GLN A 204 8.63 -13.01 -7.30
N GLN A 205 9.52 -12.08 -7.66
CA GLN A 205 10.77 -12.45 -8.33
C GLN A 205 11.77 -13.05 -7.35
N THR A 206 12.56 -14.01 -7.83
CA THR A 206 13.61 -14.65 -7.03
C THR A 206 14.60 -13.62 -6.50
N GLY A 207 14.80 -13.60 -5.18
CA GLY A 207 15.76 -12.72 -4.51
C GLY A 207 15.22 -11.33 -4.16
N SER A 208 14.00 -10.96 -4.59
CA SER A 208 13.46 -9.61 -4.35
C SER A 208 13.18 -9.33 -2.89
N TYR A 209 12.59 -10.31 -2.17
CA TYR A 209 12.31 -10.13 -0.75
C TYR A 209 13.60 -9.98 0.06
N GLU A 210 14.65 -10.73 -0.26
CA GLU A 210 15.97 -10.60 0.35
C GLU A 210 16.62 -9.25 0.06
N LYS A 211 16.44 -8.71 -1.16
CA LYS A 211 16.87 -7.33 -1.48
C LYS A 211 16.11 -6.30 -0.64
N LEU A 212 14.81 -6.48 -0.43
CA LEU A 212 14.02 -5.59 0.43
C LEU A 212 14.51 -5.65 1.89
N VAL A 213 14.68 -6.86 2.44
CA VAL A 213 15.24 -7.07 3.78
C VAL A 213 16.61 -6.42 3.92
N ALA A 214 17.50 -6.60 2.94
CA ALA A 214 18.81 -5.96 2.94
C ALA A 214 18.71 -4.43 2.93
N ARG A 215 17.82 -3.87 2.09
CA ARG A 215 17.64 -2.42 1.99
C ARG A 215 17.05 -1.80 3.26
N VAL A 216 16.10 -2.48 3.92
CA VAL A 216 15.55 -2.05 5.21
C VAL A 216 16.65 -2.01 6.27
N LYS A 217 17.48 -3.06 6.37
CA LYS A 217 18.61 -3.10 7.31
C LYS A 217 19.64 -1.99 7.02
N GLU A 218 19.96 -1.77 5.74
CA GLU A 218 20.90 -0.73 5.32
C GLU A 218 20.39 0.67 5.70
N LEU A 219 19.14 0.98 5.39
CA LEU A 219 18.55 2.28 5.71
C LEU A 219 18.44 2.50 7.21
N ASN A 220 18.02 1.49 7.98
CA ASN A 220 17.98 1.58 9.44
C ASN A 220 19.38 1.78 10.02
N ALA A 221 20.40 1.02 9.58
CA ALA A 221 21.77 1.23 10.04
C ALA A 221 22.36 2.60 9.65
N GLY A 222 21.86 3.21 8.57
CA GLY A 222 22.36 4.46 8.01
C GLY A 222 21.51 5.70 8.29
N LYS A 223 20.53 5.96 7.42
CA LYS A 223 19.80 7.24 7.34
C LYS A 223 18.50 7.28 8.15
N LEU A 224 17.99 6.12 8.55
CA LEU A 224 16.71 5.93 9.26
C LEU A 224 16.93 5.15 10.58
N ASN A 225 17.91 5.57 11.38
CA ASN A 225 18.09 5.12 12.77
C ASN A 225 17.60 6.17 13.77
N GLU A 226 17.48 5.74 15.02
CA GLU A 226 17.14 6.59 16.15
C GLU A 226 18.00 7.85 16.25
N ALA A 227 19.32 7.74 16.09
CA ALA A 227 20.24 8.89 16.22
C ALA A 227 19.95 9.98 15.17
N THR A 228 19.72 9.59 13.93
CA THR A 228 19.41 10.52 12.83
C THR A 228 18.05 11.17 13.04
N ILE A 229 17.02 10.39 13.40
CA ILE A 229 15.67 10.90 13.62
C ILE A 229 15.63 11.85 14.84
N ASN A 230 16.21 11.45 15.97
CA ASN A 230 16.30 12.29 17.16
C ASN A 230 17.08 13.57 16.90
N GLY A 231 18.21 13.49 16.17
CA GLY A 231 18.98 14.68 15.80
C GLY A 231 18.18 15.68 14.95
N LEU A 232 17.34 15.18 14.03
CA LEU A 232 16.44 16.05 13.25
C LEU A 232 15.36 16.67 14.13
N VAL A 233 14.69 15.89 14.98
CA VAL A 233 13.67 16.39 15.92
C VAL A 233 14.27 17.47 16.83
N GLU A 234 15.44 17.22 17.41
CA GLU A 234 16.15 18.20 18.25
C GLU A 234 16.52 19.47 17.49
N SER A 235 16.88 19.36 16.21
CA SER A 235 17.20 20.52 15.37
C SER A 235 15.97 21.36 15.03
N TYR A 236 14.80 20.74 14.83
CA TYR A 236 13.57 21.43 14.43
C TYR A 236 12.78 21.98 15.63
N ARG A 237 12.83 21.31 16.78
CA ARG A 237 12.09 21.71 17.98
C ARG A 237 12.26 23.20 18.35
N PRO A 238 13.47 23.78 18.48
CA PRO A 238 13.62 25.16 18.93
C PRO A 238 13.11 26.21 17.92
N VAL A 239 12.98 25.86 16.64
CA VAL A 239 12.44 26.78 15.62
C VAL A 239 10.93 26.67 15.45
N ILE A 240 10.36 25.49 15.69
CA ILE A 240 8.92 25.22 15.58
C ILE A 240 8.16 25.64 16.84
N GLN A 241 8.67 25.24 18.01
CA GLN A 241 7.95 25.36 19.28
C GLN A 241 7.45 26.79 19.58
N PRO A 242 8.22 27.87 19.37
CA PRO A 242 7.75 29.22 19.68
C PRO A 242 6.53 29.64 18.85
N ILE A 243 6.47 29.21 17.59
CA ILE A 243 5.35 29.51 16.68
C ILE A 243 4.15 28.64 17.08
N LEU A 244 4.36 27.33 17.19
CA LEU A 244 3.33 26.36 17.52
C LEU A 244 2.63 26.64 18.87
N MET A 245 3.40 27.10 19.87
CA MET A 245 2.89 27.45 21.21
C MET A 245 2.35 28.89 21.30
N SER A 246 2.08 29.53 20.16
CA SER A 246 1.48 30.87 20.05
C SER A 246 0.18 30.80 19.25
N GLN A 247 -0.67 31.82 19.38
CA GLN A 247 -1.84 31.95 18.50
C GLN A 247 -1.39 32.32 17.08
N PRO A 248 -2.01 31.77 16.01
CA PRO A 248 -3.24 30.98 16.05
C PRO A 248 -3.04 29.47 16.26
N ASP A 249 -1.83 28.92 16.12
CA ASP A 249 -1.59 27.46 16.14
C ASP A 249 -1.98 26.78 17.45
N LEU A 250 -1.67 27.43 18.58
CA LEU A 250 -1.89 26.89 19.92
C LEU A 250 -3.34 26.42 20.15
N GLN A 251 -4.33 27.07 19.54
CA GLN A 251 -5.73 26.66 19.70
C GLN A 251 -6.09 25.36 18.98
N TYR A 252 -5.33 24.97 17.94
CA TYR A 252 -5.58 23.78 17.12
C TYR A 252 -4.79 22.55 17.60
N MET A 253 -3.86 22.71 18.53
CA MET A 253 -3.13 21.60 19.14
C MET A 253 -4.05 20.72 19.99
N LEU A 254 -3.74 19.42 20.02
CA LEU A 254 -4.40 18.44 20.88
C LEU A 254 -4.04 18.68 22.35
N GLY A 255 -5.04 18.76 23.23
CA GLY A 255 -4.85 18.91 24.67
C GLY A 255 -5.84 19.88 25.31
N THR A 256 -6.03 19.76 26.62
CA THR A 256 -7.00 20.56 27.38
C THR A 256 -6.46 21.89 27.90
N SER A 257 -5.17 21.93 28.24
CA SER A 257 -4.44 23.14 28.63
C SER A 257 -3.20 23.34 27.74
N ASP A 258 -2.60 24.53 27.79
CA ASP A 258 -1.37 24.81 27.03
C ASP A 258 -0.20 23.91 27.48
N GLU A 259 -0.16 23.53 28.76
CA GLU A 259 0.81 22.57 29.28
C GLU A 259 0.57 21.17 28.71
N ASP A 260 -0.68 20.69 28.70
CA ASP A 260 -1.03 19.39 28.11
C ASP A 260 -0.67 19.32 26.62
N LYS A 261 -0.95 20.41 25.87
CA LYS A 261 -0.63 20.52 24.45
C LYS A 261 0.87 20.40 24.19
N LEU A 262 1.67 21.07 25.01
CA LEU A 262 3.13 20.95 24.92
C LEU A 262 3.60 19.53 25.23
N VAL A 263 3.06 18.91 26.29
CA VAL A 263 3.40 17.53 26.69
C VAL A 263 3.06 16.54 25.58
N GLU A 264 1.88 16.63 24.99
CA GLU A 264 1.44 15.76 23.90
C GLU A 264 2.34 15.89 22.67
N TRP A 265 2.64 17.13 22.26
CA TRP A 265 3.54 17.37 21.12
C TRP A 265 4.97 16.86 21.37
N LEU A 266 5.49 17.04 22.60
CA LEU A 266 6.79 16.50 22.97
C LEU A 266 6.80 14.97 22.99
N ALA A 267 5.71 14.33 23.43
CA ALA A 267 5.55 12.88 23.39
C ALA A 267 5.53 12.36 21.95
N GLU A 268 4.66 12.88 21.09
CA GLU A 268 4.54 12.44 19.69
C GLU A 268 5.86 12.60 18.93
N THR A 269 6.55 13.74 19.08
CA THR A 269 7.84 13.96 18.42
C THR A 269 8.98 13.14 19.04
N GLY A 270 8.91 12.85 20.34
CA GLY A 270 9.89 12.02 21.05
C GLY A 270 9.81 10.54 20.70
N GLU A 271 8.64 10.03 20.31
CA GLU A 271 8.45 8.62 19.95
C GLU A 271 8.86 8.29 18.51
N MET A 272 8.98 9.28 17.62
CA MET A 272 9.23 9.06 16.18
C MET A 272 10.41 8.12 15.91
N ALA A 273 11.54 8.30 16.61
CA ALA A 273 12.72 7.45 16.49
C ALA A 273 12.44 5.99 16.91
N GLY A 274 11.78 5.81 18.06
CA GLY A 274 11.43 4.49 18.56
C GLY A 274 10.46 3.75 17.64
N ARG A 275 9.51 4.46 17.01
CA ARG A 275 8.58 3.86 16.03
C ARG A 275 9.32 3.33 14.80
N VAL A 276 10.34 4.05 14.31
CA VAL A 276 11.18 3.57 13.21
C VAL A 276 11.93 2.29 13.58
N GLN A 277 12.46 2.22 14.80
CA GLN A 277 13.13 1.01 15.28
C GLN A 277 12.16 -0.16 15.46
N THR A 278 10.98 0.08 16.04
CA THR A 278 9.94 -0.95 16.19
C THR A 278 9.49 -1.48 14.83
N ASN A 279 9.28 -0.62 13.83
CA ASN A 279 8.90 -1.06 12.49
C ASN A 279 10.00 -1.88 11.81
N HIS A 280 11.26 -1.49 11.98
CA HIS A 280 12.40 -2.31 11.53
C HIS A 280 12.33 -3.70 12.16
N ASP A 281 12.22 -3.77 13.49
CA ASP A 281 12.26 -5.05 14.21
C ASP A 281 11.05 -5.92 13.89
N ASN A 282 9.86 -5.34 13.73
CA ASN A 282 8.67 -6.05 13.29
C ASN A 282 8.85 -6.66 11.89
N PHE A 283 9.39 -5.89 10.94
CA PHE A 283 9.60 -6.40 9.58
C PHE A 283 10.71 -7.46 9.49
N ILE A 284 11.82 -7.28 10.20
CA ILE A 284 12.94 -8.23 10.16
C ILE A 284 12.61 -9.54 10.88
N ASN A 285 11.78 -9.49 11.92
CA ASN A 285 11.33 -10.66 12.65
C ASN A 285 9.97 -11.18 12.17
N ASP A 286 9.44 -10.66 11.05
CA ASP A 286 8.20 -11.15 10.48
C ASP A 286 8.36 -12.65 10.17
N PRO A 287 7.51 -13.51 10.75
CA PRO A 287 7.61 -14.95 10.58
C PRO A 287 7.44 -15.45 9.14
N GLY A 288 7.00 -14.61 8.19
CA GLY A 288 6.78 -15.03 6.80
C GLY A 288 5.38 -15.60 6.62
N TRP A 289 4.37 -14.74 6.81
CA TRP A 289 2.99 -15.16 6.60
C TRP A 289 2.65 -15.36 5.13
N PRO A 290 1.70 -16.27 4.79
CA PRO A 290 1.14 -16.34 3.44
C PRO A 290 0.61 -14.97 3.00
N MET A 291 0.88 -14.60 1.75
CA MET A 291 0.45 -13.32 1.20
C MET A 291 -1.06 -13.28 0.92
N ALA A 292 -1.60 -12.06 0.84
CA ALA A 292 -2.98 -11.83 0.44
C ALA A 292 -3.34 -12.54 -0.88
N PHE A 293 -4.62 -12.87 -1.05
CA PHE A 293 -5.14 -13.49 -2.26
C PHE A 293 -6.62 -13.16 -2.42
N ALA A 294 -7.08 -13.05 -3.66
CA ALA A 294 -8.46 -12.68 -3.97
C ALA A 294 -9.37 -13.91 -4.04
N LEU A 295 -10.61 -13.76 -3.56
CA LEU A 295 -11.70 -14.71 -3.83
C LEU A 295 -12.34 -14.40 -5.19
N TYR A 296 -12.71 -15.44 -5.92
CA TYR A 296 -13.55 -15.31 -7.13
C TYR A 296 -14.99 -15.70 -6.82
N SER A 297 -15.92 -15.44 -7.73
CA SER A 297 -17.34 -15.75 -7.50
C SER A 297 -17.56 -17.26 -7.28
N ALA A 298 -18.26 -17.60 -6.21
CA ALA A 298 -18.77 -18.96 -6.00
C ALA A 298 -19.86 -19.27 -7.04
N THR A 299 -19.88 -20.51 -7.54
CA THR A 299 -20.81 -20.94 -8.59
C THR A 299 -21.67 -22.10 -8.10
N PRO A 300 -22.94 -21.84 -7.71
CA PRO A 300 -23.90 -22.90 -7.40
C PRO A 300 -24.20 -23.75 -8.64
N GLY A 301 -24.00 -25.06 -8.53
CA GLY A 301 -24.27 -26.04 -9.58
C GLY A 301 -25.28 -27.10 -9.16
N ALA A 302 -25.57 -28.03 -10.07
CA ALA A 302 -26.42 -29.18 -9.77
C ALA A 302 -25.63 -30.22 -8.97
N GLY A 303 -25.81 -30.22 -7.63
CA GLY A 303 -25.21 -31.20 -6.72
C GLY A 303 -23.93 -30.71 -6.02
N THR A 304 -23.25 -29.71 -6.54
CA THR A 304 -22.09 -29.07 -5.89
C THR A 304 -22.16 -27.55 -5.96
N VAL A 305 -21.49 -26.90 -5.02
CA VAL A 305 -21.12 -25.48 -5.12
C VAL A 305 -19.62 -25.40 -5.33
N GLU A 306 -19.21 -24.75 -6.41
CA GLU A 306 -17.81 -24.57 -6.76
C GLU A 306 -17.28 -23.23 -6.24
N PHE A 307 -16.11 -23.27 -5.60
CA PHE A 307 -15.41 -22.12 -5.06
C PHE A 307 -14.04 -22.03 -5.72
N SER A 308 -13.59 -20.80 -6.01
CA SER A 308 -12.26 -20.57 -6.54
C SER A 308 -11.64 -19.27 -6.03
N TRP A 309 -10.31 -19.26 -5.93
CA TRP A 309 -9.54 -18.11 -5.45
C TRP A 309 -8.15 -18.08 -6.09
N ALA A 310 -7.48 -16.93 -6.02
CA ALA A 310 -6.09 -16.80 -6.45
C ALA A 310 -5.15 -17.57 -5.50
N PRO A 311 -4.04 -18.16 -5.99
CA PRO A 311 -3.05 -18.75 -5.11
C PRO A 311 -2.37 -17.67 -4.25
N SER A 312 -2.23 -17.94 -2.95
CA SER A 312 -1.34 -17.22 -2.05
C SER A 312 0.12 -17.57 -2.35
N PHE A 313 1.03 -16.72 -1.85
CA PHE A 313 2.46 -16.81 -2.06
C PHE A 313 3.19 -16.77 -0.71
N ASP A 314 4.30 -17.48 -0.60
CA ASP A 314 5.18 -17.45 0.56
C ASP A 314 6.62 -17.17 0.12
N PHE A 315 7.30 -16.22 0.79
CA PHE A 315 8.65 -15.81 0.42
C PHE A 315 9.73 -16.79 0.91
N GLN A 316 9.45 -17.55 1.96
CA GLN A 316 10.40 -18.48 2.57
C GLN A 316 10.37 -19.86 1.90
N GLY A 317 9.37 -20.10 1.05
CA GLY A 317 9.15 -21.36 0.35
C GLY A 317 8.35 -22.37 1.16
N ASP A 318 7.65 -21.92 2.20
CA ASP A 318 6.82 -22.77 3.03
C ASP A 318 5.63 -23.33 2.27
N THR A 319 5.18 -24.52 2.69
CA THR A 319 4.05 -25.18 2.02
C THR A 319 2.75 -24.53 2.48
N ILE A 320 2.04 -23.88 1.56
CA ILE A 320 0.73 -23.30 1.84
C ILE A 320 -0.38 -24.34 1.65
N SER A 321 -1.30 -24.39 2.62
CA SER A 321 -2.59 -25.08 2.50
C SER A 321 -3.74 -24.13 2.80
N TYR A 322 -4.96 -24.47 2.36
CA TYR A 322 -6.16 -23.68 2.60
C TYR A 322 -7.22 -24.42 3.39
N THR A 323 -7.95 -23.66 4.21
CA THR A 323 -9.24 -24.06 4.78
C THR A 323 -10.35 -23.19 4.17
N LEU A 324 -11.34 -23.85 3.57
CA LEU A 324 -12.59 -23.25 3.10
C LEU A 324 -13.67 -23.49 4.17
N ASP A 325 -14.30 -22.42 4.65
CA ASP A 325 -15.48 -22.49 5.50
C ASP A 325 -16.70 -21.88 4.79
N VAL A 326 -17.87 -22.50 4.95
CA VAL A 326 -19.16 -22.00 4.46
C VAL A 326 -20.15 -21.89 5.61
N SER A 327 -20.87 -20.78 5.70
CA SER A 327 -21.77 -20.44 6.81
C SER A 327 -22.99 -19.64 6.33
N ASN A 328 -24.08 -19.68 7.09
CA ASN A 328 -25.22 -18.77 6.96
C ASN A 328 -25.09 -17.53 7.89
N ASP A 329 -23.99 -17.42 8.64
CA ASP A 329 -23.63 -16.30 9.51
C ASP A 329 -22.36 -15.62 8.96
N PRO A 330 -22.39 -14.32 8.62
CA PRO A 330 -21.22 -13.63 8.08
C PRO A 330 -20.08 -13.49 9.12
N ALA A 331 -20.36 -13.65 10.42
CA ALA A 331 -19.34 -13.70 11.47
C ALA A 331 -18.64 -15.06 11.58
N PHE A 332 -19.15 -16.10 10.90
CA PHE A 332 -18.68 -17.48 11.02
C PHE A 332 -18.68 -18.00 12.46
N SER A 333 -19.65 -17.56 13.29
CA SER A 333 -19.84 -18.08 14.66
C SER A 333 -20.31 -19.53 14.66
N SER A 334 -20.94 -19.95 13.56
CA SER A 334 -21.28 -21.33 13.26
C SER A 334 -20.88 -21.64 11.82
N VAL A 335 -20.14 -22.72 11.59
CA VAL A 335 -19.73 -23.16 10.25
C VAL A 335 -20.57 -24.37 9.86
N VAL A 336 -21.12 -24.36 8.65
CA VAL A 336 -21.98 -25.42 8.11
C VAL A 336 -21.17 -26.45 7.33
N ALA A 337 -20.18 -26.02 6.56
CA ALA A 337 -19.28 -26.92 5.85
C ALA A 337 -17.84 -26.40 5.94
N THR A 338 -16.89 -27.32 6.09
CA THR A 338 -15.45 -27.02 6.06
C THR A 338 -14.73 -28.01 5.16
N VAL A 339 -13.85 -27.50 4.31
CA VAL A 339 -12.88 -28.29 3.54
C VAL A 339 -11.48 -27.85 3.98
N LYS A 340 -10.67 -28.78 4.48
CA LYS A 340 -9.31 -28.51 4.99
C LYS A 340 -8.25 -29.08 4.06
N ASP A 341 -7.00 -28.70 4.33
CA ASP A 341 -5.80 -29.25 3.70
C ASP A 341 -5.81 -29.14 2.17
N ILE A 342 -6.47 -28.11 1.64
CA ILE A 342 -6.54 -27.85 0.21
C ILE A 342 -5.15 -27.39 -0.23
N PRO A 343 -4.48 -28.09 -1.15
CA PRO A 343 -3.10 -27.76 -1.50
C PRO A 343 -3.03 -26.49 -2.35
N ASN A 344 -1.94 -25.73 -2.21
CA ASN A 344 -1.61 -24.62 -3.11
C ASN A 344 -1.09 -25.10 -4.48
N THR A 345 -1.94 -25.79 -5.22
CA THR A 345 -1.67 -26.30 -6.57
C THR A 345 -2.55 -25.56 -7.57
N PRO A 346 -2.11 -24.39 -8.06
CA PRO A 346 -2.92 -23.58 -8.96
C PRO A 346 -3.13 -24.24 -10.32
N VAL A 347 -4.36 -24.18 -10.80
CA VAL A 347 -4.74 -24.55 -12.16
C VAL A 347 -4.67 -23.31 -13.04
N LYS A 348 -3.84 -23.32 -14.09
CA LYS A 348 -3.75 -22.23 -15.08
C LYS A 348 -4.41 -22.66 -16.39
N THR A 349 -5.50 -21.99 -16.76
CA THR A 349 -6.13 -22.12 -18.07
C THR A 349 -5.60 -21.01 -18.99
N ALA A 350 -5.40 -21.29 -20.28
CA ALA A 350 -4.95 -20.29 -21.23
C ALA A 350 -5.89 -19.08 -21.25
N GLY A 351 -5.32 -17.87 -21.17
CA GLY A 351 -6.08 -16.62 -21.12
C GLY A 351 -6.79 -16.32 -19.79
N ALA A 352 -6.53 -17.10 -18.74
CA ALA A 352 -7.10 -16.88 -17.41
C ALA A 352 -6.00 -16.81 -16.32
N ALA A 353 -6.30 -16.08 -15.25
CA ALA A 353 -5.49 -16.10 -14.04
C ALA A 353 -5.50 -17.51 -13.43
N ALA A 354 -4.41 -17.87 -12.76
CA ALA A 354 -4.33 -19.16 -12.09
C ALA A 354 -5.27 -19.19 -10.87
N SER A 355 -5.91 -20.33 -10.61
CA SER A 355 -6.85 -20.48 -9.49
C SER A 355 -6.65 -21.77 -8.70
N ILE A 356 -6.96 -21.71 -7.41
CA ILE A 356 -7.23 -22.87 -6.56
C ILE A 356 -8.74 -23.09 -6.59
N ASN A 357 -9.17 -24.35 -6.62
CA ASN A 357 -10.58 -24.70 -6.71
C ASN A 357 -10.94 -25.72 -5.63
N ALA A 358 -12.14 -25.60 -5.07
CA ALA A 358 -12.72 -26.57 -4.15
C ALA A 358 -14.24 -26.58 -4.28
N SER A 359 -14.87 -27.67 -3.85
CA SER A 359 -16.31 -27.86 -3.97
C SER A 359 -16.89 -28.43 -2.68
N ILE A 360 -18.16 -28.11 -2.39
CA ILE A 360 -18.96 -28.82 -1.38
C ILE A 360 -20.24 -29.36 -2.01
N ASP A 361 -20.85 -30.36 -1.37
CA ASP A 361 -22.17 -30.86 -1.76
C ASP A 361 -23.24 -29.78 -1.55
N SER A 362 -24.00 -29.44 -2.59
CA SER A 362 -25.00 -28.38 -2.53
C SER A 362 -26.18 -28.73 -1.60
N SER A 363 -26.40 -30.01 -1.28
CA SER A 363 -27.52 -30.48 -0.44
C SER A 363 -27.40 -30.09 1.03
N VAL A 364 -26.21 -29.64 1.47
CA VAL A 364 -26.01 -29.13 2.84
C VAL A 364 -26.50 -27.69 2.99
N LEU A 365 -26.84 -27.03 1.87
CA LEU A 365 -27.28 -25.64 1.83
C LEU A 365 -28.77 -25.56 1.47
N THR A 366 -29.44 -24.56 2.01
CA THR A 366 -30.82 -24.20 1.66
C THR A 366 -30.86 -22.97 0.76
N THR A 367 -31.98 -22.71 0.10
CA THR A 367 -32.21 -21.45 -0.62
C THR A 367 -31.99 -20.25 0.31
N GLY A 368 -31.30 -19.22 -0.21
CA GLY A 368 -30.95 -18.01 0.53
C GLY A 368 -29.49 -17.60 0.37
N THR A 369 -29.11 -16.53 1.05
CA THR A 369 -27.73 -16.01 1.03
C THR A 369 -26.84 -16.79 1.99
N TRP A 370 -25.66 -17.14 1.49
CA TRP A 370 -24.61 -17.85 2.20
C TRP A 370 -23.31 -17.07 2.13
N TYR A 371 -22.44 -17.33 3.10
CA TYR A 371 -21.13 -16.70 3.23
C TYR A 371 -20.06 -17.78 3.19
N TRP A 372 -18.93 -17.44 2.62
CA TRP A 372 -17.77 -18.33 2.60
C TRP A 372 -16.50 -17.53 2.78
N ARG A 373 -15.50 -18.19 3.36
CA ARG A 373 -14.16 -17.62 3.55
C ARG A 373 -13.11 -18.68 3.26
N VAL A 374 -11.93 -18.20 2.89
CA VAL A 374 -10.75 -19.03 2.72
C VAL A 374 -9.63 -18.47 3.58
N ILE A 375 -8.97 -19.35 4.32
CA ILE A 375 -7.79 -19.05 5.12
C ILE A 375 -6.62 -19.82 4.52
N ALA A 376 -5.58 -19.12 4.09
CA ALA A 376 -4.29 -19.70 3.74
C ALA A 376 -3.44 -19.83 5.00
N SER A 377 -2.76 -20.96 5.17
CA SER A 377 -1.87 -21.22 6.29
C SER A 377 -0.56 -21.86 5.81
N ASP A 378 0.56 -21.49 6.43
CA ASP A 378 1.77 -22.31 6.38
C ASP A 378 1.48 -23.64 7.09
N SER A 379 1.84 -24.74 6.44
CA SER A 379 1.63 -26.09 6.95
C SER A 379 2.49 -26.41 8.19
N ALA A 380 3.62 -25.72 8.40
CA ALA A 380 4.47 -25.92 9.56
C ALA A 380 3.90 -25.23 10.82
N ASN A 381 3.35 -24.01 10.69
CA ASN A 381 2.81 -23.24 11.81
C ASN A 381 1.39 -22.71 11.55
N PRO A 382 0.39 -23.56 11.26
CA PRO A 382 -0.89 -23.13 10.69
C PRO A 382 -1.76 -22.27 11.61
N GLN A 383 -1.47 -22.25 12.92
CA GLN A 383 -2.18 -21.42 13.91
C GLN A 383 -1.58 -20.02 14.07
N GLU A 384 -0.30 -19.86 13.75
CA GLU A 384 0.43 -18.60 13.90
C GLU A 384 0.59 -17.89 12.54
N HIS A 385 0.84 -18.67 11.49
CA HIS A 385 1.17 -18.19 10.15
C HIS A 385 0.00 -18.45 9.21
N TRP A 386 -0.99 -17.56 9.26
CA TRP A 386 -2.19 -17.66 8.43
C TRP A 386 -2.66 -16.30 7.91
N ARG A 387 -3.34 -16.32 6.77
CA ARG A 387 -3.90 -15.16 6.07
C ARG A 387 -5.34 -15.43 5.62
N PRO A 388 -6.31 -14.58 5.99
CA PRO A 388 -7.62 -14.59 5.34
C PRO A 388 -7.50 -13.97 3.93
N ALA A 389 -8.43 -14.32 3.04
CA ALA A 389 -8.47 -13.75 1.70
C ALA A 389 -8.73 -12.22 1.73
N TYR A 390 -8.17 -11.47 0.79
CA TYR A 390 -8.34 -10.02 0.69
C TYR A 390 -9.73 -9.68 0.14
N SER A 391 -10.72 -9.65 1.03
CA SER A 391 -12.14 -9.47 0.68
C SER A 391 -12.91 -8.86 1.85
N ARG A 392 -14.02 -8.21 1.55
CA ARG A 392 -14.99 -7.76 2.55
C ARG A 392 -16.41 -7.82 2.02
N ILE A 393 -17.35 -8.04 2.91
CA ILE A 393 -18.79 -7.90 2.67
C ILE A 393 -19.38 -6.92 3.67
N ALA A 394 -20.47 -6.25 3.27
CA ALA A 394 -21.27 -5.42 4.15
C ALA A 394 -22.62 -6.11 4.38
N VAL A 395 -22.97 -6.35 5.64
CA VAL A 395 -24.25 -6.96 6.04
C VAL A 395 -24.81 -6.12 7.17
N ASP A 396 -26.04 -5.60 6.99
CA ASP A 396 -26.74 -4.76 7.97
C ASP A 396 -25.94 -3.54 8.50
N GLY A 397 -25.05 -2.99 7.67
CA GLY A 397 -24.21 -1.83 8.00
C GLY A 397 -22.88 -2.18 8.68
N GLU A 398 -22.63 -3.47 8.96
CA GLU A 398 -21.37 -3.97 9.51
C GLU A 398 -20.49 -4.58 8.42
N TYR A 399 -19.16 -4.45 8.56
CA TYR A 399 -18.19 -5.02 7.64
C TYR A 399 -17.62 -6.33 8.18
N TYR A 400 -17.62 -7.36 7.33
CA TYR A 400 -16.96 -8.64 7.59
C TYR A 400 -15.83 -8.84 6.60
N TYR A 401 -14.61 -8.95 7.11
CA TYR A 401 -13.39 -9.09 6.33
C TYR A 401 -13.03 -10.57 6.13
N GLY A 402 -12.32 -10.88 5.05
CA GLY A 402 -11.91 -12.25 4.75
C GLY A 402 -12.99 -13.15 4.15
N ALA A 403 -14.16 -12.59 3.83
CA ALA A 403 -15.33 -13.35 3.40
C ALA A 403 -15.99 -12.77 2.15
N ALA A 404 -16.74 -13.63 1.45
CA ALA A 404 -17.60 -13.28 0.34
C ALA A 404 -18.99 -13.91 0.50
N ALA A 405 -19.99 -13.36 -0.19
CA ALA A 405 -21.36 -13.85 -0.19
C ALA A 405 -21.73 -14.49 -1.54
N PHE A 406 -22.66 -15.43 -1.52
CA PHE A 406 -23.29 -16.02 -2.71
C PHE A 406 -24.72 -16.47 -2.38
N ASP A 407 -25.56 -16.57 -3.40
CA ASP A 407 -26.96 -16.97 -3.24
C ASP A 407 -27.20 -18.39 -3.76
N MET A 408 -27.92 -19.17 -2.96
CA MET A 408 -28.44 -20.47 -3.36
C MET A 408 -29.87 -20.31 -3.89
N PRO A 409 -30.19 -20.85 -5.08
CA PRO A 409 -31.49 -20.68 -5.74
C PRO A 409 -32.65 -21.42 -5.06
#